data_AF-A0A7K1BC51-F1
#
_entry.id   AF-A0A7K1BC51-F1
#
_cell.length_a   1.000
_cell.length_b   1.000
_cell.length_c   1.000
_cell.angle_alpha   90.00
_cell.angle_beta   90.00
_cell.angle_gamma   90.00
#
_symmetry.space_group_name_H-M   'P 1'
#
loop_
_entity.id
_entity.type
_entity.pdbx_description
1 polymer ?
#
loop_
_entity_poly.entity_id
_entity_poly.type
_entity_poly.pdbx_seq_one_letter_code
_entity_poly.pdbx_strand_id
1 'polypeptide(L)'
;MPHHVVVDGSNIATEGRSMPSLAQLNEAVMAFMAEHPEALITVVVDATFGHRIDAKEVKEFDEAIANNELVAPPAGAVGRGDAFVLSIANKVGATILTNDSFQEFHGQYDWLFDEGRLIGGKPVPHIGWVFVPRIPVRGPVSRSAVKEAKRKKAGAVARGTARIGSPEASQPMPIPTAPPPGARLGGGGERPGRRGGRGSGRGGDGAAPAPTPAASPAPPAPA
;
A
#
# COMPACT_ATOMS: atom_id res chain seq x y z
N MET A 1 16.79 7.00 -2.64
CA MET A 1 15.73 5.99 -2.87
C MET A 1 15.20 6.19 -4.27
N PRO A 2 14.84 5.14 -5.02
CA PRO A 2 14.25 5.30 -6.35
C PRO A 2 12.99 6.17 -6.26
N HIS A 3 12.78 7.01 -7.27
CA HIS A 3 11.60 7.87 -7.35
C HIS A 3 10.40 7.01 -7.74
N HIS A 4 9.46 6.84 -6.81
CA HIS A 4 8.21 6.11 -7.09
C HIS A 4 7.16 7.09 -7.61
N VAL A 5 6.46 6.69 -8.66
CA VAL A 5 5.32 7.43 -9.20
C VAL A 5 4.10 6.52 -9.19
N VAL A 6 3.02 6.99 -8.58
CA VAL A 6 1.71 6.33 -8.64
C VAL A 6 0.86 7.06 -9.66
N VAL A 7 0.39 6.35 -10.68
CA VAL A 7 -0.51 6.92 -11.68
C VAL A 7 -1.94 6.67 -11.25
N ASP A 8 -2.73 7.74 -11.14
CA ASP A 8 -4.18 7.67 -11.01
C ASP A 8 -4.79 7.36 -12.37
N GLY A 9 -4.82 6.08 -12.71
CA GLY A 9 -5.14 5.57 -14.03
C GLY A 9 -6.57 5.92 -14.45
N SER A 10 -7.53 5.85 -13.53
CA SER A 10 -8.92 6.22 -13.84
C SER A 10 -9.07 7.69 -14.22
N ASN A 11 -8.35 8.59 -13.54
CA ASN A 11 -8.34 10.01 -13.85
C ASN A 11 -7.69 10.28 -15.22
N ILE A 12 -6.49 9.75 -15.44
CA ILE A 12 -5.71 9.97 -16.67
C ILE A 12 -6.39 9.35 -17.90
N ALA A 13 -6.97 8.16 -17.76
CA ALA A 13 -7.73 7.50 -18.82
C ALA A 13 -8.98 8.29 -19.26
N THR A 14 -9.51 9.15 -18.39
CA THR A 14 -10.73 9.94 -18.64
C THR A 14 -10.42 11.38 -19.04
N GLU A 15 -9.15 11.81 -19.00
CA GLU A 15 -8.76 13.19 -19.30
C GLU A 15 -9.23 13.60 -20.71
N GLY A 16 -9.99 14.69 -20.80
CA GLY A 16 -10.56 15.17 -22.06
C GLY A 16 -11.68 14.30 -22.66
N ARG A 17 -12.19 13.30 -21.93
CA ARG A 17 -13.19 12.32 -22.41
C ARG A 17 -14.38 12.20 -21.46
N SER A 18 -15.49 11.65 -21.96
CA SER A 18 -16.66 11.30 -21.14
C SER A 18 -16.56 9.90 -20.53
N MET A 19 -15.85 8.99 -21.19
CA MET A 19 -15.61 7.61 -20.76
C MET A 19 -14.10 7.33 -20.75
N PRO A 20 -13.60 6.52 -19.80
CA PRO A 20 -12.19 6.17 -19.74
C PRO A 20 -11.76 5.37 -20.98
N SER A 21 -10.48 5.47 -21.34
CA SER A 21 -9.85 4.64 -22.37
C SER A 21 -8.53 4.06 -21.85
N LEU A 22 -8.38 2.75 -22.02
CA LEU A 22 -7.14 2.04 -21.69
C LEU A 22 -6.01 2.47 -22.63
N ALA A 23 -6.30 2.62 -23.93
CA ALA A 23 -5.32 3.10 -24.90
C ALA A 23 -4.75 4.46 -24.52
N GLN A 24 -5.61 5.41 -24.13
CA GLN A 24 -5.16 6.73 -23.67
C GLN A 24 -4.28 6.64 -22.41
N LEU A 25 -4.65 5.78 -21.46
CA LEU A 25 -3.85 5.55 -20.26
C LEU A 25 -2.47 4.99 -20.62
N ASN A 26 -2.42 4.01 -21.53
CA ASN A 26 -1.16 3.42 -21.99
C ASN A 26 -0.28 4.46 -22.68
N GLU A 27 -0.83 5.29 -23.57
CA GLU A 27 -0.10 6.40 -24.20
C GLU A 27 0.48 7.37 -23.17
N ALA A 28 -0.28 7.71 -22.13
CA ALA A 28 0.18 8.59 -21.05
C ALA A 28 1.33 7.96 -20.25
N VAL A 29 1.17 6.70 -19.84
CA VAL A 29 2.17 5.97 -19.05
C VAL A 29 3.47 5.81 -19.84
N MET A 30 3.38 5.42 -21.11
CA MET A 30 4.55 5.26 -21.98
C MET A 30 5.28 6.59 -22.21
N ALA A 31 4.54 7.69 -22.43
CA ALA A 31 5.14 9.02 -22.54
C ALA A 31 5.84 9.43 -21.23
N PHE A 32 5.20 9.18 -20.09
CA PHE A 32 5.77 9.49 -18.79
C PHE A 32 7.03 8.66 -18.50
N MET A 33 7.04 7.37 -18.85
CA MET A 33 8.22 6.50 -18.74
C MET A 33 9.39 6.99 -19.60
N ALA A 34 9.11 7.54 -20.78
CA ALA A 34 10.13 8.08 -21.66
C ALA A 34 10.78 9.36 -21.07
N GLU A 35 10.00 10.19 -20.39
CA GLU A 35 10.49 11.39 -19.70
C GLU A 35 11.17 11.09 -18.35
N HIS A 36 10.80 9.97 -17.71
CA HIS A 36 11.27 9.55 -16.39
C HIS A 36 11.76 8.08 -16.38
N PRO A 37 12.85 7.75 -17.09
CA PRO A 37 13.33 6.37 -17.26
C PRO A 37 13.78 5.70 -15.95
N GLU A 38 14.10 6.48 -14.91
CA GLU A 38 14.49 6.00 -13.58
C GLU A 38 13.31 5.82 -12.61
N ALA A 39 12.11 6.25 -12.99
CA ALA A 39 10.95 6.19 -12.12
C ALA A 39 10.38 4.78 -12.02
N LEU A 40 10.06 4.36 -10.80
CA LEU A 40 9.29 3.14 -10.54
C LEU A 40 7.81 3.49 -10.57
N ILE A 41 7.15 3.14 -11.68
CA ILE A 41 5.75 3.49 -11.92
C ILE A 41 4.84 2.37 -11.44
N THR A 42 3.76 2.75 -10.74
CA THR A 42 2.65 1.87 -10.40
C THR A 42 1.36 2.51 -10.87
N VAL A 43 0.64 1.86 -11.77
CA VAL A 43 -0.62 2.38 -12.30
C VAL A 43 -1.76 1.78 -11.50
N VAL A 44 -2.61 2.64 -10.96
CA VAL A 44 -3.75 2.25 -10.12
C VAL A 44 -5.03 2.67 -10.80
N VAL A 45 -5.97 1.74 -10.95
CA VAL A 45 -7.29 1.97 -11.55
C VAL A 45 -8.39 1.67 -10.54
N ASP A 46 -9.53 2.33 -10.64
CA ASP A 46 -10.67 2.04 -9.78
C ASP A 46 -11.27 0.65 -10.07
N ALA A 47 -11.95 0.06 -9.09
CA ALA A 47 -12.55 -1.27 -9.22
C ALA A 47 -13.64 -1.37 -10.31
N THR A 48 -14.21 -0.24 -10.75
CA THR A 48 -15.23 -0.17 -11.80
C THR A 48 -14.64 0.11 -13.17
N PHE A 49 -13.32 0.30 -13.29
CA PHE A 49 -12.67 0.79 -14.50
C PHE A 49 -12.91 -0.13 -15.69
N GLY A 50 -12.71 -1.44 -15.52
CA GLY A 50 -12.95 -2.45 -16.55
C GLY A 50 -14.41 -2.48 -17.07
N HIS A 51 -15.38 -2.02 -16.28
CA HIS A 51 -16.78 -1.92 -16.72
C HIS A 51 -17.11 -0.62 -17.45
N ARG A 52 -16.20 0.36 -17.44
CA ARG A 52 -16.40 1.71 -17.99
C ARG A 52 -15.63 1.95 -19.30
N ILE A 53 -14.65 1.11 -19.63
CA ILE A 53 -13.89 1.17 -20.89
C ILE A 53 -14.67 0.52 -22.04
N ASP A 54 -14.18 0.70 -23.28
CA ASP A 54 -14.81 0.05 -24.45
C ASP A 54 -14.71 -1.47 -24.32
N ALA A 55 -15.75 -2.19 -24.75
CA ALA A 55 -15.78 -3.65 -24.69
C ALA A 55 -14.58 -4.32 -25.40
N LYS A 56 -13.99 -3.64 -26.39
CA LYS A 56 -12.78 -4.10 -27.10
C LYS A 56 -11.51 -4.02 -26.25
N GLU A 57 -11.46 -3.11 -25.28
CA GLU A 57 -10.31 -2.88 -24.39
C GLU A 57 -10.34 -3.79 -23.15
N VAL A 58 -11.50 -4.40 -22.82
CA VAL A 58 -11.68 -5.22 -21.59
C VAL A 58 -10.71 -6.39 -21.52
N LYS A 59 -10.49 -7.09 -22.64
CA LYS A 59 -9.58 -8.24 -22.66
C LYS A 59 -8.14 -7.82 -22.33
N GLU A 60 -7.67 -6.73 -22.93
CA GLU A 60 -6.35 -6.18 -22.69
C GLU A 60 -6.21 -5.68 -21.24
N PHE A 61 -7.27 -5.06 -20.71
CA PHE A 61 -7.33 -4.66 -19.31
C PHE A 61 -7.18 -5.84 -18.35
N ASP A 62 -7.91 -6.94 -18.57
CA ASP A 62 -7.85 -8.13 -17.73
C ASP A 62 -6.45 -8.79 -17.78
N GLU A 63 -5.82 -8.80 -18.95
CA GLU A 63 -4.44 -9.27 -19.13
C GLU A 63 -3.43 -8.37 -18.38
N ALA A 64 -3.59 -7.05 -18.44
CA ALA A 64 -2.72 -6.10 -17.74
C ALA A 64 -2.84 -6.22 -16.20
N ILE A 65 -4.04 -6.50 -15.68
CA ILE A 65 -4.24 -6.82 -14.25
C ILE A 65 -3.55 -8.14 -13.89
N ALA A 66 -3.71 -9.18 -14.72
CA ALA A 66 -3.10 -10.49 -14.47
C ALA A 66 -1.56 -10.48 -14.52
N ASN A 67 -0.98 -9.57 -15.32
CA ASN A 67 0.46 -9.36 -15.44
C ASN A 67 1.03 -8.40 -14.38
N ASN A 68 0.20 -7.90 -13.45
CA ASN A 68 0.53 -6.90 -12.45
C ASN A 68 1.01 -5.54 -13.03
N GLU A 69 0.64 -5.23 -14.27
CA GLU A 69 0.93 -3.93 -14.92
C GLU A 69 -0.04 -2.85 -14.43
N LEU A 70 -1.28 -3.25 -14.15
CA LEU A 70 -2.29 -2.43 -13.51
C LEU A 70 -2.63 -2.99 -12.12
N VAL A 71 -2.89 -2.10 -11.17
CA VAL A 71 -3.34 -2.46 -9.83
C VAL A 71 -4.77 -1.95 -9.62
N ALA A 72 -5.71 -2.88 -9.44
CA ALA A 72 -7.07 -2.54 -9.02
C ALA A 72 -7.25 -2.85 -7.52
N PRO A 73 -7.88 -1.97 -6.73
CA PRO A 73 -8.22 -2.26 -5.34
C PRO A 73 -9.26 -3.39 -5.27
N PRO A 74 -9.27 -4.19 -4.18
CA PRO A 74 -10.29 -5.21 -3.97
C PRO A 74 -11.70 -4.62 -4.01
N ALA A 75 -12.64 -5.35 -4.62
CA ALA A 75 -14.03 -4.94 -4.65
C ALA A 75 -14.59 -4.72 -3.23
N GLY A 76 -15.29 -3.61 -3.03
CA GLY A 76 -15.88 -3.26 -1.73
C GLY A 76 -14.92 -2.66 -0.70
N ALA A 77 -13.67 -2.35 -1.08
CA ALA A 77 -12.78 -1.56 -0.23
C ALA A 77 -13.44 -0.20 0.12
N VAL A 78 -13.46 0.12 1.41
CA VAL A 78 -14.06 1.36 1.92
C VAL A 78 -13.14 2.53 1.54
N GLY A 79 -13.59 3.31 0.55
CA GLY A 79 -12.82 4.41 -0.02
C GLY A 79 -12.70 4.21 -1.52
N ARG A 80 -13.22 5.17 -2.28
CA ARG A 80 -13.09 5.29 -3.74
C ARG A 80 -11.62 5.08 -4.18
N GLY A 81 -11.38 4.70 -5.44
CA GLY A 81 -10.03 4.39 -5.97
C GLY A 81 -8.94 5.38 -5.53
N ASP A 82 -9.28 6.66 -5.42
CA ASP A 82 -8.47 7.76 -4.89
C ASP A 82 -7.83 7.45 -3.52
N ALA A 83 -8.58 6.86 -2.58
CA ALA A 83 -8.08 6.50 -1.26
C ALA A 83 -6.96 5.46 -1.34
N PHE A 84 -7.06 4.53 -2.29
CA PHE A 84 -6.05 3.51 -2.51
C PHE A 84 -4.79 4.11 -3.14
N VAL A 85 -4.93 4.97 -4.17
CA VAL A 85 -3.84 5.78 -4.76
C VAL A 85 -3.08 6.53 -3.67
N LEU A 86 -3.80 7.29 -2.85
CA LEU A 86 -3.22 8.10 -1.76
C LEU A 86 -2.55 7.22 -0.70
N SER A 87 -3.12 6.06 -0.39
CA SER A 87 -2.54 5.14 0.61
C SER A 87 -1.18 4.59 0.17
N ILE A 88 -1.03 4.22 -1.11
CA ILE A 88 0.23 3.76 -1.68
C ILE A 88 1.24 4.90 -1.66
N ALA A 89 0.85 6.06 -2.20
CA ALA A 89 1.72 7.22 -2.30
C ALA A 89 2.21 7.73 -0.94
N ASN A 90 1.36 7.67 0.09
CA ASN A 90 1.74 7.98 1.46
C ASN A 90 2.72 6.95 2.03
N LYS A 91 2.51 5.65 1.76
CA LYS A 91 3.34 4.57 2.31
C LYS A 91 4.77 4.60 1.78
N VAL A 92 4.95 4.87 0.49
CA VAL A 92 6.27 4.85 -0.16
C VAL A 92 6.84 6.25 -0.42
N GLY A 93 6.11 7.30 -0.05
CA GLY A 93 6.51 8.68 -0.36
C GLY A 93 6.55 8.96 -1.87
N ALA A 94 5.66 8.37 -2.66
CA ALA A 94 5.61 8.56 -4.12
C ALA A 94 5.03 9.90 -4.54
N THR A 95 5.42 10.36 -5.73
CA THR A 95 4.70 11.38 -6.50
C THR A 95 3.46 10.76 -7.15
N ILE A 96 2.37 11.51 -7.33
CA ILE A 96 1.16 11.04 -8.01
C ILE A 96 0.99 11.76 -9.34
N LEU A 97 0.79 11.01 -10.44
CA LEU A 97 0.33 11.54 -11.72
C LEU A 97 -1.20 11.55 -11.73
N THR A 98 -1.80 12.74 -11.63
CA THR A 98 -3.25 12.96 -11.58
C THR A 98 -3.62 14.44 -11.77
N ASN A 99 -4.78 14.70 -12.37
CA ASN A 99 -5.40 16.01 -12.45
C ASN A 99 -6.43 16.27 -11.34
N ASP A 100 -6.79 15.26 -10.53
CA ASP A 100 -7.66 15.47 -9.36
C ASP A 100 -6.94 16.29 -8.28
N SER A 101 -7.71 17.07 -7.53
CA SER A 101 -7.21 17.74 -6.33
C SER A 101 -7.37 16.90 -5.06
N PHE A 102 -8.10 15.78 -5.05
CA PHE A 102 -8.35 14.96 -3.86
C PHE A 102 -8.90 15.77 -2.66
N GLN A 103 -9.82 16.70 -2.93
CA GLN A 103 -10.24 17.69 -1.93
C GLN A 103 -10.78 17.06 -0.64
N GLU A 104 -11.43 15.91 -0.74
CA GLU A 104 -12.00 15.17 0.39
C GLU A 104 -10.93 14.61 1.33
N PHE A 105 -9.70 14.45 0.84
CA PHE A 105 -8.58 13.89 1.58
C PHE A 105 -7.60 14.94 2.09
N HIS A 106 -7.81 16.22 1.79
CA HIS A 106 -6.95 17.32 2.26
C HIS A 106 -6.86 17.45 3.78
N GLY A 107 -7.84 16.92 4.53
CA GLY A 107 -7.76 16.87 5.99
C GLY A 107 -6.98 15.67 6.53
N GLN A 108 -6.70 14.67 5.70
CA GLN A 108 -6.02 13.43 6.06
C GLN A 108 -4.56 13.42 5.58
N TYR A 109 -4.30 13.98 4.40
CA TYR A 109 -2.98 13.98 3.76
C TYR A 109 -2.53 15.42 3.50
N ASP A 110 -1.99 16.06 4.53
CA ASP A 110 -1.44 17.43 4.42
C ASP A 110 -0.27 17.51 3.43
N TRP A 111 0.46 16.41 3.23
CA TRP A 111 1.57 16.33 2.29
C TRP A 111 1.13 16.54 0.84
N LEU A 112 -0.16 16.45 0.49
CA LEU A 112 -0.64 16.72 -0.87
C LEU A 112 -0.24 18.11 -1.38
N PHE A 113 0.06 19.04 -0.47
CA PHE A 113 0.47 20.41 -0.79
C PHE A 113 1.98 20.61 -0.83
N ASP A 114 2.77 19.59 -0.52
CA ASP A 114 4.22 19.66 -0.62
C ASP A 114 4.63 19.61 -2.10
N GLU A 115 5.73 20.28 -2.44
CA GLU A 115 6.24 20.32 -3.80
C GLU A 115 6.69 18.92 -4.28
N GLY A 116 6.47 18.64 -5.56
CA GLY A 116 6.84 17.35 -6.16
C GLY A 116 5.90 16.18 -5.79
N ARG A 117 4.79 16.43 -5.10
CA ARG A 117 3.84 15.38 -4.72
C ARG A 117 2.80 15.07 -5.77
N LEU A 118 2.38 16.06 -6.56
CA LEU A 118 1.46 15.87 -7.68
C LEU A 118 2.08 16.36 -9.00
N ILE A 119 1.83 15.60 -10.05
CA ILE A 119 2.07 15.96 -11.45
C ILE A 119 0.74 15.87 -12.17
N GLY A 120 0.39 16.90 -12.95
CA GLY A 120 -0.72 16.86 -13.88
C GLY A 120 -0.27 16.41 -15.26
N GLY A 121 -1.15 15.74 -15.98
CA GLY A 121 -0.90 15.32 -17.36
C GLY A 121 -2.00 15.84 -18.26
N LYS A 122 -1.66 16.38 -19.43
CA LYS A 122 -2.67 16.78 -20.43
C LYS A 122 -2.26 16.28 -21.81
N PRO A 123 -3.16 15.59 -22.54
CA PRO A 123 -2.91 15.28 -23.94
C PRO A 123 -3.11 16.56 -24.76
N VAL A 124 -2.08 16.96 -25.49
CA VAL A 124 -2.09 18.13 -26.36
C VAL A 124 -2.07 17.65 -27.82
N PRO A 125 -3.05 18.06 -28.65
CA PRO A 125 -3.10 17.66 -30.05
C PRO A 125 -1.76 17.94 -30.77
N HIS A 126 -1.29 16.96 -31.54
CA HIS A 126 -0.03 16.98 -32.30
C HIS A 126 1.27 17.02 -31.49
N ILE A 127 1.22 17.21 -30.18
CA ILE A 127 2.39 17.26 -29.30
C ILE A 127 2.52 15.97 -28.49
N GLY A 128 1.40 15.39 -28.05
CA GLY A 128 1.37 14.24 -27.15
C GLY A 128 1.07 14.67 -25.71
N TRP A 129 1.47 13.84 -24.75
CA TRP A 129 1.28 14.13 -23.34
C TRP A 129 2.27 15.18 -22.84
N VAL A 130 1.77 16.14 -22.07
CA VAL A 130 2.59 17.13 -21.37
C VAL A 130 2.36 16.97 -19.88
N PHE A 131 3.45 16.82 -19.13
CA PHE A 131 3.43 16.62 -17.69
C PHE A 131 3.98 17.86 -16.95
N VAL A 132 3.28 18.31 -15.92
CA VAL A 132 3.65 19.52 -15.17
C VAL A 132 3.46 19.29 -13.67
N PRO A 133 4.47 19.58 -12.83
CA PRO A 133 4.29 19.62 -11.38
C PRO A 133 3.14 20.55 -10.99
N ARG A 134 2.30 20.12 -10.06
CA ARG A 134 1.12 20.90 -9.64
C ARG A 134 0.87 20.82 -8.16
N ILE A 135 0.07 21.78 -7.69
CA ILE A 135 -0.43 21.85 -6.31
C ILE A 135 -1.96 21.68 -6.36
N PRO A 136 -2.55 20.86 -5.49
CA PRO A 136 -4.00 20.67 -5.44
C PRO A 136 -4.77 21.96 -5.15
N VAL A 137 -5.95 22.10 -5.73
CA VAL A 137 -6.82 23.28 -5.51
C VAL A 137 -7.62 23.13 -4.21
N ARG A 138 -7.63 24.19 -3.39
CA ARG A 138 -8.39 24.25 -2.14
C ARG A 138 -9.81 24.82 -2.33
N GLY A 139 -10.79 23.95 -2.56
CA GLY A 139 -12.21 24.32 -2.68
C GLY A 139 -13.02 24.26 -1.37
N PRO A 140 -14.35 24.47 -1.45
CA PRO A 140 -15.27 24.30 -0.32
C PRO A 140 -15.18 22.91 0.32
N VAL A 141 -15.07 21.86 -0.51
CA VAL A 141 -14.92 20.47 -0.06
C VAL A 141 -13.65 20.30 0.75
N SER A 142 -12.53 20.86 0.27
CA SER A 142 -11.27 20.87 1.01
C SER A 142 -11.40 21.54 2.39
N ARG A 143 -12.06 22.70 2.46
CA ARG A 143 -12.24 23.40 3.74
C ARG A 143 -13.07 22.58 4.72
N SER A 144 -14.12 21.93 4.22
CA SER A 144 -14.96 21.03 5.02
C SER A 144 -14.16 19.83 5.54
N ALA A 145 -13.40 19.16 4.67
CA ALA A 145 -12.57 18.01 5.03
C ALA A 145 -11.53 18.36 6.10
N VAL A 146 -10.82 19.48 5.93
CA VAL A 146 -9.83 19.96 6.92
C VAL A 146 -10.50 20.33 8.25
N LYS A 147 -11.67 20.99 8.21
CA LYS A 147 -12.42 21.35 9.42
C LYS A 147 -12.90 20.10 10.17
N GLU A 148 -13.39 19.11 9.45
CA GLU A 148 -13.81 17.83 10.03
C GLU A 148 -12.63 17.09 10.66
N ALA A 149 -11.50 17.00 9.97
CA ALA A 149 -10.27 16.39 10.50
C ALA A 149 -9.80 17.10 11.79
N LYS A 150 -9.81 18.44 11.81
CA LYS A 150 -9.49 19.23 13.02
C LYS A 150 -10.45 18.94 14.17
N ARG A 151 -11.76 18.87 13.90
CA ARG A 151 -12.78 18.51 14.92
C ARG A 151 -12.58 17.10 15.46
N LYS A 152 -12.31 16.12 14.58
CA LYS A 152 -12.01 14.73 14.97
C LYS A 152 -10.76 14.66 15.86
N LYS A 153 -9.69 15.39 15.51
CA LYS A 153 -8.47 15.48 16.32
C LYS A 153 -8.74 16.11 17.68
N ALA A 154 -9.47 17.23 17.74
CA ALA A 154 -9.85 17.88 18.99
C ALA A 154 -10.70 16.96 19.89
N GLY A 155 -11.67 16.24 19.30
CA GLY A 155 -12.48 15.25 20.03
C GLY A 155 -11.68 14.05 20.52
N ALA A 156 -10.66 13.60 19.78
CA ALA A 156 -9.75 12.54 20.23
C ALA A 156 -8.85 12.98 21.39
N VAL A 157 -8.37 14.24 21.36
CA VAL A 157 -7.64 14.84 22.49
C VAL A 157 -8.54 14.95 23.71
N ALA A 158 -9.77 15.45 23.56
CA ALA A 158 -10.73 15.55 24.66
C ALA A 158 -11.11 14.19 25.28
N ARG A 159 -11.12 13.12 24.47
CA ARG A 159 -11.40 11.74 24.95
C ARG A 159 -10.15 11.00 25.45
N GLY A 160 -8.99 11.65 25.50
CA GLY A 160 -7.73 11.02 25.91
C GLY A 160 -7.25 9.88 24.99
N THR A 161 -7.85 9.73 23.81
CA THR A 161 -7.49 8.66 22.85
C THR A 161 -6.40 9.08 21.88
N ALA A 162 -6.06 10.37 21.84
CA ALA A 162 -4.87 10.86 21.17
C ALA A 162 -3.64 10.53 22.02
N ARG A 163 -2.74 9.67 21.51
CA ARG A 163 -1.41 9.50 22.09
C ARG A 163 -0.62 10.79 21.86
N ILE A 164 -0.69 11.72 22.81
CA ILE A 164 0.27 12.81 22.90
C ILE A 164 1.57 12.13 23.36
N GLY A 165 2.51 11.94 22.44
CA GLY A 165 3.82 11.37 22.76
C GLY A 165 4.42 12.19 23.90
N SER A 166 4.82 11.51 24.98
CA SER A 166 5.45 12.19 26.09
C SER A 166 6.81 12.75 25.63
N PRO A 167 7.31 13.84 26.23
CA PRO A 167 8.63 14.40 25.89
C PRO A 167 9.76 13.36 25.95
N GLU A 168 9.61 12.34 26.79
CA GLU A 168 10.53 11.21 26.94
C GLU A 168 10.56 10.29 25.70
N ALA A 169 9.47 10.19 24.95
CA ALA A 169 9.40 9.43 23.70
C ALA A 169 10.04 10.16 22.50
N SER A 170 10.41 11.44 22.67
CA SER A 170 11.11 12.24 21.66
C SER A 170 12.65 12.22 21.85
N GLN A 171 13.13 11.51 22.87
CA GLN A 171 14.55 11.26 23.06
C GLN A 171 15.06 10.27 22.01
N PRO A 172 16.32 10.36 21.57
CA PRO A 172 16.93 9.35 20.72
C PRO A 172 16.79 7.97 21.36
N MET A 173 16.24 7.01 20.63
CA MET A 173 16.14 5.63 21.08
C MET A 173 17.55 5.12 21.45
N PRO A 174 17.74 4.49 22.64
CA PRO A 174 19.01 3.86 22.96
C PRO A 174 19.34 2.81 21.91
N ILE A 175 20.55 2.86 21.35
CA ILE A 175 21.02 1.85 20.40
C ILE A 175 21.20 0.53 21.18
N PRO A 176 20.45 -0.54 20.88
CA PRO A 176 20.64 -1.83 21.54
C PRO A 176 22.02 -2.38 21.18
N THR A 177 22.86 -2.61 22.19
CA THR A 177 24.20 -3.23 22.02
C THR A 177 24.14 -4.75 21.92
N ALA A 178 22.95 -5.34 22.04
CA ALA A 178 22.70 -6.76 21.92
C ALA A 178 21.41 -7.01 21.13
N PRO A 179 21.33 -8.12 20.38
CA PRO A 179 20.11 -8.52 19.71
C PRO A 179 18.99 -8.82 20.73
N PRO A 180 17.71 -8.67 20.34
CA PRO A 180 16.58 -8.91 21.21
C PRO A 180 16.60 -10.35 21.76
N PRO A 181 16.18 -10.57 23.02
CA PRO A 181 16.10 -11.90 23.60
C PRO A 181 15.19 -12.79 22.73
N GLY A 182 15.78 -13.79 22.06
CA GLY A 182 15.07 -14.72 21.18
C GLY A 182 15.59 -14.80 19.75
N ALA A 183 16.48 -13.91 19.31
CA ALA A 183 17.16 -14.03 18.01
C ALA A 183 18.18 -15.18 18.06
N ARG A 184 17.75 -16.40 17.72
CA ARG A 184 18.68 -17.51 17.45
C ARG A 184 19.31 -17.28 16.07
N LEU A 185 20.52 -16.71 16.04
CA LEU A 185 21.38 -16.76 14.88
C LEU A 185 21.86 -18.20 14.70
N GLY A 186 21.49 -18.82 13.57
CA GLY A 186 21.90 -20.17 13.21
C GLY A 186 23.30 -20.20 12.61
N GLY A 187 24.10 -21.18 13.08
CA GLY A 187 25.38 -21.62 12.49
C GLY A 187 26.58 -20.75 12.87
N GLY A 188 27.71 -21.27 13.36
CA GLY A 188 28.19 -22.63 13.60
C GLY A 188 29.61 -22.50 14.17
N GLY A 189 30.07 -23.49 14.92
CA GLY A 189 31.47 -23.51 15.39
C GLY A 189 31.69 -24.20 16.73
N GLU A 190 32.25 -25.40 16.65
CA GLU A 190 33.12 -26.06 17.62
C GLU A 190 32.61 -26.46 19.02
N ARG A 191 32.49 -27.79 19.18
CA ARG A 191 32.63 -28.49 20.46
C ARG A 191 34.09 -28.43 20.92
N PRO A 192 34.31 -28.38 22.24
CA PRO A 192 35.24 -29.32 22.83
C PRO A 192 34.60 -30.05 24.02
N GLY A 193 34.80 -31.37 24.05
CA GLY A 193 34.34 -32.21 25.14
C GLY A 193 35.17 -32.05 26.41
N ARG A 194 34.56 -32.36 27.56
CA ARG A 194 35.31 -32.89 28.70
C ARG A 194 34.43 -33.80 29.56
N ARG A 195 35.00 -34.96 29.85
CA ARG A 195 34.52 -36.03 30.73
C ARG A 195 34.30 -35.56 32.17
N GLY A 196 33.28 -36.16 32.81
CA GLY A 196 33.46 -36.85 34.09
C GLY A 196 32.75 -36.24 35.30
N GLY A 197 31.86 -37.02 35.93
CA GLY A 197 31.38 -36.77 37.30
C GLY A 197 30.07 -37.47 37.64
N ARG A 198 30.14 -38.52 38.48
CA ARG A 198 29.04 -39.38 38.93
C ARG A 198 28.18 -38.73 40.04
N GLY A 199 26.94 -39.20 40.18
CA GLY A 199 26.10 -39.09 41.40
C GLY A 199 24.60 -39.10 41.03
N SER A 200 23.93 -40.25 40.93
CA SER A 200 23.21 -41.01 41.98
C SER A 200 21.93 -40.35 42.51
N GLY A 201 20.78 -40.99 42.25
CA GLY A 201 19.47 -40.74 42.88
C GLY A 201 18.32 -41.12 41.94
N ARG A 202 17.93 -42.39 41.82
CA ARG A 202 16.88 -43.12 42.58
C ARG A 202 15.46 -42.52 42.49
N GLY A 203 14.53 -43.36 42.00
CA GLY A 203 13.07 -43.27 42.15
C GLY A 203 12.38 -42.77 40.88
N GLY A 204 11.43 -43.47 40.26
CA GLY A 204 10.69 -44.66 40.63
C GLY A 204 9.77 -45.06 39.47
N ASP A 205 9.22 -46.25 39.61
CA ASP A 205 8.55 -47.08 38.61
C ASP A 205 7.27 -46.51 37.99
N GLY A 206 6.92 -47.00 36.80
CA GLY A 206 5.60 -46.79 36.18
C GLY A 206 5.50 -47.34 34.76
N ALA A 207 5.22 -48.63 34.65
CA ALA A 207 5.06 -49.38 33.40
C ALA A 207 3.84 -48.96 32.56
N ALA A 208 3.96 -49.18 31.25
CA ALA A 208 2.97 -49.06 30.15
C ALA A 208 1.82 -50.12 30.29
N PRO A 209 0.78 -50.23 29.41
CA PRO A 209 0.75 -49.86 27.98
C PRO A 209 -0.58 -49.28 27.41
N ALA A 210 -0.54 -48.99 26.10
CA ALA A 210 -1.60 -48.45 25.23
C ALA A 210 -2.88 -49.31 25.12
N PRO A 211 -3.96 -48.75 24.55
CA PRO A 211 -4.30 -49.14 23.17
C PRO A 211 -4.87 -48.01 22.29
N THR A 212 -4.66 -48.12 20.98
CA THR A 212 -5.40 -47.47 19.88
C THR A 212 -6.84 -48.00 19.79
N PRO A 213 -7.82 -47.24 19.25
CA PRO A 213 -8.17 -47.47 17.83
C PRO A 213 -8.79 -46.29 17.04
N ALA A 214 -8.77 -46.50 15.71
CA ALA A 214 -9.79 -46.19 14.71
C ALA A 214 -9.93 -44.77 14.11
N ALA A 215 -9.76 -44.78 12.78
CA ALA A 215 -10.10 -43.75 11.82
C ALA A 215 -11.61 -43.71 11.51
N SER A 216 -12.08 -42.56 10.99
CA SER A 216 -13.39 -42.35 10.37
C SER A 216 -13.42 -41.01 9.60
N PRO A 217 -14.33 -40.79 8.63
CA PRO A 217 -13.96 -40.69 7.21
C PRO A 217 -14.27 -39.35 6.53
N ALA A 218 -13.85 -39.25 5.27
CA ALA A 218 -14.06 -38.13 4.35
C ALA A 218 -15.53 -37.89 3.96
N PRO A 219 -15.92 -36.66 3.56
CA PRO A 219 -17.26 -36.34 3.08
C PRO A 219 -17.48 -36.70 1.59
N PRO A 220 -18.72 -36.98 1.16
CA PRO A 220 -19.05 -37.31 -0.23
C PRO A 220 -19.14 -36.07 -1.14
N ALA A 221 -18.82 -36.25 -2.42
CA ALA A 221 -18.99 -35.28 -3.49
C ALA A 221 -20.46 -35.21 -3.98
N PRO A 222 -20.94 -34.04 -4.46
CA PRO A 222 -22.28 -33.90 -5.03
C PRO A 222 -22.35 -34.37 -6.49
N ALA A 223 -23.52 -34.88 -6.87
CA ALA A 223 -23.92 -35.26 -8.23
C ALA A 223 -24.34 -34.04 -9.07
#